data_AF-A0A368JVT5-F1
#
_entry.id   AF-A0A368JVT5-F1
#
_cell.length_a   1.000
_cell.length_b   1.000
_cell.length_c   1.000
_cell.angle_alpha   90.00
_cell.angle_beta   90.00
_cell.angle_gamma   90.00
#
_symmetry.space_group_name_H-M   'P 1'
#
loop_
_entity.id
_entity.type
_entity.pdbx_description
1 polymer ?
#
loop_
_entity_poly.entity_id
_entity_poly.type
_entity_poly.pdbx_seq_one_letter_code
_entity_poly.pdbx_strand_id
1 'polypeptide(L)' 'RILIQGFHLEAALGERIGLTDEEWAVIGPLLPSERGRGCRPAQDNRRYFEGMMWMARTGAQWRHLPDEYGKWNSVFRRYR' A
#
# COMPACT_ATOMS: atom_id res chain seq x y z
N ARG A 1 -23.44 18.97 -6.07
CA ARG A 1 -22.89 19.27 -4.72
C ARG A 1 -23.10 18.04 -3.86
N ILE A 2 -22.16 17.09 -3.90
CA ILE A 2 -22.17 15.90 -3.05
C ILE A 2 -21.28 16.23 -1.85
N LEU A 3 -21.88 16.23 -0.67
CA LEU A 3 -21.22 16.40 0.61
C LEU A 3 -20.68 15.02 1.02
N ILE A 4 -19.37 14.82 0.91
CA ILE A 4 -18.68 13.85 1.76
C ILE A 4 -18.05 14.69 2.86
N GLN A 5 -18.43 14.36 4.09
CA GLN A 5 -18.17 15.14 5.30
C GLN A 5 -16.71 15.59 5.38
N GLY A 6 -16.53 16.89 5.65
CA GLY A 6 -15.28 17.45 6.10
C GLY A 6 -14.88 16.82 7.44
N PHE A 7 -14.10 15.75 7.37
CA PHE A 7 -13.46 15.14 8.52
C PHE A 7 -11.95 15.02 8.23
N HIS A 8 -11.25 16.10 8.55
CA HIS A 8 -9.84 16.11 8.94
C HIS A 8 -8.82 15.53 7.95
N LEU A 9 -8.82 16.06 6.72
CA LEU A 9 -7.86 15.68 5.68
C LEU A 9 -6.41 16.12 5.94
N GLU A 10 -6.12 16.96 6.94
CA GLU A 10 -4.75 17.47 7.17
C GLU A 10 -3.99 16.79 8.33
N ALA A 11 -4.68 16.16 9.30
CA ALA A 11 -4.01 15.63 10.50
C ALA A 11 -3.58 14.15 10.39
N ALA A 12 -4.14 13.39 9.43
CA ALA A 12 -3.76 12.00 9.19
C ALA A 12 -2.74 11.84 8.03
N LEU A 13 -2.33 12.94 7.39
CA LEU A 13 -1.37 12.95 6.27
C LEU A 13 0.10 12.87 6.72
N GLY A 14 0.37 12.89 8.04
CA GLY A 14 1.74 13.03 8.57
C GLY A 14 2.36 11.79 9.20
N GLU A 15 1.58 10.76 9.55
CA GLU A 15 2.14 9.52 10.10
C GLU A 15 2.23 8.45 9.01
N ARG A 16 3.45 8.28 8.50
CA ARG A 16 3.89 7.17 7.64
C ARG A 16 3.10 5.90 7.95
N ILE A 17 2.28 5.44 7.00
CA ILE A 17 1.63 4.11 7.08
C ILE A 17 2.71 3.07 6.74
N GLY A 18 3.66 2.90 7.66
CA GLY A 18 4.72 1.92 7.57
C GLY A 18 4.60 0.97 8.74
N LEU A 19 4.69 -0.33 8.47
CA LEU A 19 4.73 -1.34 9.52
C LEU A 19 6.05 -1.19 10.29
N THR A 20 6.06 -1.51 11.58
CA THR A 20 7.33 -1.74 12.26
C THR A 20 7.96 -3.05 11.80
N ASP A 21 9.25 -3.23 12.08
CA ASP A 21 9.93 -4.48 11.72
C ASP A 21 9.34 -5.69 12.47
N GLU A 22 8.87 -5.47 13.70
CA GLU A 22 8.19 -6.49 14.51
C GLU A 22 6.83 -6.88 13.90
N GLU A 23 6.02 -5.91 13.50
CA GLU A 23 4.74 -6.17 12.82
C GLU A 23 4.97 -6.88 11.48
N TRP A 24 5.98 -6.43 10.74
CA TRP A 24 6.36 -7.04 9.48
C TRP A 24 6.87 -8.49 9.65
N ALA A 25 7.58 -8.79 10.74
CA ALA A 25 8.02 -10.15 11.03
C ALA A 25 6.85 -11.12 11.24
N VAL A 26 5.70 -10.63 11.71
CA VAL A 26 4.47 -11.43 11.86
C VAL A 26 3.72 -11.55 10.54
N ILE A 27 3.56 -10.44 9.79
CA ILE A 27 2.73 -10.39 8.58
C ILE A 27 3.45 -10.95 7.36
N GLY A 28 4.73 -10.62 7.18
CA GLY A 28 5.54 -10.94 6.01
C GLY A 28 5.52 -12.43 5.63
N PRO A 29 5.69 -13.37 6.57
CA PRO A 29 5.62 -14.81 6.29
C PRO A 29 4.25 -15.32 5.85
N LEU A 30 3.17 -14.61 6.17
CA LEU A 30 1.80 -14.97 5.79
C LEU A 30 1.46 -14.56 4.36
N LEU A 31 2.22 -13.62 3.80
CA LEU A 31 2.01 -13.15 2.44
C LEU A 31 2.62 -14.15 1.45
N PRO A 32 1.96 -14.38 0.29
CA PRO A 32 2.55 -15.19 -0.75
C PRO A 32 3.90 -14.59 -1.18
N SER A 33 4.92 -15.45 -1.29
CA SER A 33 6.22 -15.04 -1.83
C SER A 33 6.01 -14.46 -3.23
N GLU A 34 6.47 -13.23 -3.51
CA GLU A 34 6.46 -12.79 -4.90
C GLU A 34 7.52 -13.59 -5.65
N ARG A 35 7.05 -14.55 -6.45
CA ARG A 35 7.88 -15.18 -7.47
C ARG A 35 8.00 -14.17 -8.60
N GLY A 36 9.20 -13.59 -8.74
CA GLY A 36 9.56 -12.83 -9.94
C GLY A 36 9.19 -13.62 -11.19
N ARG A 37 8.89 -12.93 -12.30
CA ARG A 37 8.51 -13.56 -13.56
C ARG A 37 9.53 -13.23 -14.64
N GLY A 38 10.27 -14.23 -15.12
CA GLY A 38 11.24 -14.07 -16.22
C GLY A 38 12.17 -12.88 -16.00
N CYS A 39 11.98 -11.79 -16.76
CA CYS A 39 12.75 -10.54 -16.66
C CYS A 39 12.31 -9.56 -15.54
N ARG A 40 11.32 -9.91 -14.70
CA ARG A 40 10.88 -9.06 -13.58
C ARG A 40 11.35 -9.68 -12.26
N PRO A 41 12.36 -9.09 -11.58
CA PRO A 41 12.78 -9.55 -10.26
C PRO A 41 11.63 -9.42 -9.26
N ALA A 42 11.68 -10.24 -8.22
CA ALA A 42 10.80 -10.10 -7.07
C ALA A 42 10.99 -8.71 -6.45
N GLN A 43 9.89 -8.04 -6.19
CA GLN A 43 9.78 -6.74 -5.57
C GLN A 43 9.37 -6.92 -4.12
N ASP A 44 9.85 -6.00 -3.27
CA ASP A 44 9.66 -6.04 -1.82
C ASP A 44 8.18 -6.14 -1.44
N ASN A 45 7.77 -7.27 -0.86
CA ASN A 45 6.40 -7.52 -0.41
C ASN A 45 5.91 -6.50 0.62
N ARG A 46 6.81 -5.90 1.41
CA ARG A 46 6.45 -4.92 2.45
C ARG A 46 5.85 -3.67 1.85
N ARG A 47 6.51 -3.10 0.85
CA ARG A 47 6.04 -1.89 0.16
C ARG A 47 4.66 -2.06 -0.47
N TYR A 48 4.39 -3.24 -1.02
CA TYR A 48 3.06 -3.53 -1.59
C TYR A 48 1.99 -3.58 -0.51
N PHE A 49 2.29 -4.23 0.63
CA PHE A 49 1.36 -4.34 1.72
C PHE A 49 1.07 -2.97 2.35
N GLU A 50 2.11 -2.15 2.58
CA GLU A 50 1.97 -0.77 3.05
C GLU A 50 1.16 0.09 2.06
N GLY A 51 1.36 -0.09 0.75
CA GLY A 51 0.54 0.56 -0.28
C GLY A 51 -0.93 0.14 -0.25
N MET A 52 -1.22 -1.13 0.04
CA MET A 52 -2.60 -1.61 0.25
C MET A 52 -3.22 -1.02 1.52
N MET A 53 -2.45 -0.91 2.61
CA MET A 53 -2.91 -0.26 3.85
C MET A 53 -3.23 1.21 3.61
N TRP A 54 -2.39 1.92 2.86
CA TRP A 54 -2.66 3.30 2.47
C TRP A 54 -3.97 3.43 1.70
N MET A 55 -4.21 2.55 0.74
CA MET A 55 -5.47 2.51 -0.03
C MET A 55 -6.68 2.20 0.86
N ALA A 56 -6.56 1.23 1.75
CA ALA A 56 -7.63 0.86 2.68
C ALA A 56 -7.97 2.00 3.66
N ARG A 57 -6.98 2.78 4.08
CA ARG A 57 -7.13 3.87 5.05
C ARG A 57 -7.62 5.18 4.43
N THR A 58 -7.17 5.49 3.21
CA THR A 58 -7.55 6.74 2.51
C THR A 58 -8.79 6.60 1.65
N GLY A 59 -9.06 5.40 1.11
CA GLY A 59 -10.12 5.19 0.12
C GLY A 59 -9.92 5.98 -1.18
N ALA A 60 -8.71 6.50 -1.42
CA ALA A 60 -8.40 7.29 -2.60
C ALA A 60 -8.49 6.43 -3.88
N GLN A 61 -8.55 7.07 -5.05
CA GLN A 61 -8.45 6.30 -6.29
C GLN A 61 -7.03 5.75 -6.43
N TRP A 62 -6.90 4.52 -6.96
CA TRP A 62 -5.60 3.84 -7.13
C TRP A 62 -4.53 4.69 -7.82
N ARG A 63 -4.92 5.58 -8.73
CA ARG A 63 -3.99 6.48 -9.44
C ARG A 63 -3.32 7.53 -8.54
N HIS A 64 -3.86 7.78 -7.35
CA HIS A 64 -3.30 8.67 -6.35
C HIS A 64 -2.39 7.96 -5.34
N LEU A 65 -2.14 6.66 -5.50
CA LEU A 65 -1.19 5.96 -4.65
C LEU A 65 0.18 6.64 -4.75
N PRO A 66 0.78 7.04 -3.61
CA PRO A 66 2.11 7.63 -3.60
C PRO A 66 3.16 6.68 -4.20
N ASP A 67 4.09 7.23 -4.99
CA ASP A 67 5.12 6.46 -5.70
C ASP A 67 6.10 5.74 -4.75
N GLU A 68 6.16 6.14 -3.47
CA GLU A 68 6.95 5.47 -2.42
C GLU A 68 6.55 4.01 -2.20
N TYR A 69 5.27 3.67 -2.36
CA TYR A 69 4.75 2.30 -2.28
C TYR A 69 4.93 1.52 -3.60
N GLY A 70 5.52 2.15 -4.60
CA GLY A 70 5.72 1.61 -5.94
C GLY A 70 4.57 1.95 -6.90
N LYS A 71 4.71 1.53 -8.16
CA LYS A 71 3.74 1.85 -9.22
C LYS A 71 2.36 1.32 -8.87
N TRP A 72 1.35 2.20 -8.80
CA TRP A 72 -0.03 1.85 -8.46
C TRP A 72 -0.58 0.62 -9.21
N ASN A 73 -0.26 0.49 -10.51
CA ASN A 73 -0.75 -0.63 -11.33
C ASN A 73 -0.15 -1.97 -10.88
N SER A 74 1.07 -1.96 -10.35
CA SER A 74 1.69 -3.16 -9.78
C SER A 74 1.00 -3.55 -8.47
N VAL A 75 0.68 -2.58 -7.62
CA VAL A 75 0.00 -2.82 -6.33
C VAL A 75 -1.43 -3.31 -6.57
N PHE A 76 -2.18 -2.64 -7.44
CA PHE A 76 -3.53 -3.03 -7.83
C PHE A 76 -3.60 -4.45 -8.41
N ARG A 77 -2.63 -4.85 -9.24
CA ARG A 77 -2.57 -6.20 -9.81
C ARG A 77 -2.31 -7.31 -8.79
N ARG A 78 -1.74 -7.00 -7.63
CA ARG A 78 -1.58 -7.95 -6.53
C ARG A 78 -2.78 -7.96 -5.59
N TYR A 79 -3.51 -6.85 -5.52
CA TYR A 79 -4.74 -6.74 -4.73
C TYR A 79 -5.89 -7.53 -5.36
N ARG A 80 -5.96 -7.55 -6.70
CA ARG A 80 -6.93 -8.33 -7.48
C ARG A 80 -6.52 -9.79 -7.61
#